data_AF-A0A849EN43-F1
#
_entry.id   AF-A0A849EN43-F1
#
_cell.length_a   1.000
_cell.length_b   1.000
_cell.length_c   1.000
_cell.angle_alpha   90.00
_cell.angle_beta   90.00
_cell.angle_gamma   90.00
#
_symmetry.space_group_name_H-M   'P 1'
#
loop_
_entity.id
_entity.type
_entity.pdbx_description
1 polymer ?
#
loop_
_entity_poly.entity_id
_entity_poly.type
_entity_poly.pdbx_seq_one_letter_code
_entity_poly.pdbx_strand_id
1 'polypeptide(L)'
;MPNTVLTYWKLHKVPILLSVLCGVFYYTFAYHLERSDFIRLAVLYAALFFLCYKLIQFEKWNFKLLLGLGILFRLIFLLAVPNLSQDFYRFIWDGHLVIMGENPYVYLPKEILEKGEIIIPQARLLIEKMESLSASNYSNYPPFNQILFGICVWLGGQKLVGGLIAMRLLLLGADIGILYFGRKLLKYFNKSPHLIFWYFLNPLIIIELNGNLHFEGVMLFFLLCSIYLLTINKWKIAAFLMALSISVKLIPLMFLPLFFKTLGFKKGLVFNTIVIAGILLTFIPFYDPVFASHYYKTLSLWFSNFEFNASVYNVVKSLGAQLDLK
;
A
#
# COMPACT_ATOMS: atom_id res chain seq x y z
N MET A 1 0.57 -33.41 34.52
CA MET A 1 1.19 -32.35 33.70
C MET A 1 0.41 -31.06 33.97
N PRO A 2 1.04 -29.95 34.38
CA PRO A 2 0.32 -28.69 34.52
C PRO A 2 -0.30 -28.35 33.16
N ASN A 3 -1.60 -28.04 33.16
CA ASN A 3 -2.35 -27.75 31.95
C ASN A 3 -1.71 -26.53 31.27
N THR A 4 -0.93 -26.77 30.20
CA THR A 4 -0.07 -25.78 29.53
C THR A 4 -0.86 -24.55 29.08
N VAL A 5 -2.13 -24.74 28.71
CA VAL A 5 -3.06 -23.66 28.38
C VAL A 5 -3.39 -22.78 29.59
N LEU A 6 -3.63 -23.39 30.75
CA LEU A 6 -3.99 -22.68 31.98
C LEU A 6 -2.80 -21.86 32.52
N THR A 7 -1.58 -22.39 32.39
CA THR A 7 -0.35 -21.66 32.72
C THR A 7 -0.11 -20.50 31.77
N TYR A 8 -0.25 -20.72 30.44
CA TYR A 8 -0.14 -19.66 29.45
C TYR A 8 -1.16 -18.54 29.70
N TRP A 9 -2.42 -18.91 29.94
CA TRP A 9 -3.48 -17.95 30.28
C TRP A 9 -3.10 -17.11 31.50
N LYS A 10 -2.66 -17.74 32.59
CA LYS A 10 -2.28 -17.03 33.82
C LYS A 10 -1.11 -16.04 33.59
N LEU A 11 -0.16 -16.38 32.74
CA LEU A 11 1.00 -15.54 32.44
C LEU A 11 0.67 -14.40 31.46
N HIS A 12 -0.29 -14.59 30.55
CA HIS A 12 -0.59 -13.65 29.47
C HIS A 12 -1.99 -13.00 29.55
N LYS A 13 -2.65 -13.03 30.72
CA LYS A 13 -4.02 -12.49 30.88
C LYS A 13 -4.19 -11.06 30.33
N VAL A 14 -3.26 -10.17 30.67
CA VAL A 14 -3.30 -8.77 30.23
C VAL A 14 -3.09 -8.67 28.71
N PRO A 15 -2.01 -9.23 28.11
CA PRO A 15 -1.85 -9.31 26.65
C PRO A 15 -3.05 -9.87 25.90
N ILE A 16 -3.68 -10.93 26.43
CA ILE A 16 -4.87 -11.55 25.83
C ILE A 16 -6.04 -10.57 25.85
N LEU A 17 -6.30 -9.91 26.99
CA LEU A 17 -7.35 -8.89 27.09
C LEU A 17 -7.11 -7.73 26.11
N LEU A 18 -5.88 -7.22 26.04
CA LEU A 18 -5.52 -6.17 25.08
C LEU A 18 -5.74 -6.63 23.63
N SER A 19 -5.40 -7.88 23.32
CA SER A 19 -5.60 -8.46 21.98
C SER A 19 -7.07 -8.54 21.59
N VAL A 20 -7.93 -8.97 22.53
CA VAL A 20 -9.39 -9.01 22.33
C VAL A 20 -9.95 -7.60 22.13
N LEU A 21 -9.53 -6.64 22.96
CA LEU A 21 -9.95 -5.23 22.81
C LEU A 21 -9.52 -4.64 21.46
N CYS A 22 -8.28 -4.89 21.01
CA CYS A 22 -7.83 -4.52 19.66
C CYS A 22 -8.75 -5.13 18.60
N GLY A 23 -9.07 -6.43 18.71
CA GLY A 23 -9.96 -7.11 17.78
C GLY A 23 -11.34 -6.45 17.70
N VAL A 24 -11.95 -6.12 18.84
CA VAL A 24 -13.24 -5.43 18.91
C VAL A 24 -13.17 -4.04 18.28
N PHE A 25 -12.11 -3.27 18.53
CA PHE A 25 -11.95 -1.93 17.97
C PHE A 25 -11.65 -1.95 16.47
N TYR A 26 -10.84 -2.90 15.97
CA TYR A 26 -10.66 -3.09 14.53
C TYR A 26 -11.95 -3.53 13.85
N TYR A 27 -12.74 -4.42 14.46
CA TYR A 27 -14.05 -4.80 13.94
C TYR A 27 -15.01 -3.60 13.88
N THR A 28 -15.06 -2.82 14.96
CA THR A 28 -15.85 -1.59 15.01
C THR A 28 -15.42 -0.61 13.93
N PHE A 29 -14.11 -0.46 13.71
CA PHE A 29 -13.55 0.37 12.64
C PHE A 29 -13.97 -0.13 11.25
N ALA A 30 -13.88 -1.44 11.01
CA ALA A 30 -14.12 -2.02 9.70
C ALA A 30 -15.61 -2.02 9.29
N TYR A 31 -16.52 -2.19 10.24
CA TYR A 31 -17.94 -2.45 9.95
C TYR A 31 -18.93 -1.42 10.53
N HIS A 32 -18.50 -0.56 11.47
CA HIS A 32 -19.40 0.34 12.21
C HIS A 32 -18.90 1.79 12.28
N LEU A 33 -17.86 2.13 11.52
CA LEU A 33 -17.38 3.51 11.41
C LEU A 33 -17.88 4.11 10.10
N GLU A 34 -18.42 5.32 10.17
CA GLU A 34 -18.67 6.16 9.00
C GLU A 34 -17.52 7.16 8.85
N ARG A 35 -17.04 7.39 7.62
CA ARG A 35 -15.88 8.27 7.36
C ARG A 35 -16.08 9.70 7.88
N SER A 36 -17.32 10.18 7.92
CA SER A 36 -17.70 11.52 8.41
C SER A 36 -17.67 11.65 9.93
N ASP A 37 -17.71 10.54 10.68
CA ASP A 37 -17.66 10.54 12.15
C ASP A 37 -16.22 10.70 12.64
N PHE A 38 -15.73 11.94 12.59
CA PHE A 38 -14.36 12.29 12.96
C PHE A 38 -14.03 11.93 14.42
N ILE A 39 -14.99 12.10 15.35
CA ILE A 39 -14.77 11.80 16.77
C ILE A 39 -14.54 10.30 16.95
N ARG A 40 -15.40 9.45 16.37
CA ARG A 40 -15.24 8.00 16.45
C ARG A 40 -13.96 7.55 15.76
N LEU A 41 -13.64 8.10 14.58
CA LEU A 41 -12.40 7.85 13.86
C LEU A 41 -11.18 8.14 14.75
N ALA A 42 -11.11 9.34 15.34
CA ALA A 42 -9.99 9.77 16.17
C ALA A 42 -9.84 8.93 17.45
N VAL A 43 -10.96 8.65 18.13
CA VAL A 43 -10.97 7.83 19.35
C VAL A 43 -10.54 6.40 19.07
N LEU A 44 -11.06 5.77 18.00
CA LEU A 44 -10.67 4.42 17.62
C LEU A 44 -9.18 4.34 17.27
N TYR A 45 -8.66 5.30 16.49
CA TYR A 45 -7.22 5.37 16.20
C TYR A 45 -6.40 5.51 17.49
N ALA A 46 -6.71 6.48 18.35
CA ALA A 46 -5.98 6.71 19.60
C ALA A 46 -5.99 5.47 20.50
N ALA A 47 -7.15 4.82 20.64
CA ALA A 47 -7.30 3.61 21.43
C ALA A 47 -6.48 2.45 20.85
N LEU A 48 -6.58 2.20 19.54
CA LEU A 48 -5.79 1.15 18.86
C LEU A 48 -4.29 1.40 18.97
N PHE A 49 -3.84 2.65 18.81
CA PHE A 49 -2.42 3.01 18.97
C PHE A 49 -1.92 2.72 20.38
N PHE A 50 -2.68 3.12 21.39
CA PHE A 50 -2.34 2.84 22.78
C PHE A 50 -2.30 1.33 23.08
N LEU A 51 -3.33 0.58 22.65
CA LEU A 51 -3.41 -0.85 22.90
C LEU A 51 -2.30 -1.63 22.18
N CYS A 52 -2.05 -1.36 20.89
CA CYS A 52 -0.96 -1.99 20.14
C CYS A 52 0.41 -1.64 20.72
N TYR A 53 0.61 -0.38 21.16
CA TYR A 53 1.83 0.01 21.87
C TYR A 53 2.03 -0.83 23.14
N LYS A 54 1.01 -0.94 24.01
CA LYS A 54 1.09 -1.73 25.24
C LYS A 54 1.32 -3.20 24.95
N LEU A 55 0.65 -3.75 23.95
CA LEU A 55 0.82 -5.13 23.50
C LEU A 55 2.27 -5.42 23.08
N ILE A 56 2.88 -4.55 22.29
CA ILE A 56 4.30 -4.66 21.91
C ILE A 56 5.19 -4.61 23.16
N GLN A 57 4.93 -3.72 24.12
CA GLN A 57 5.75 -3.61 25.33
C GLN A 57 5.71 -4.88 26.19
N PHE A 58 4.52 -5.46 26.39
CA PHE A 58 4.36 -6.69 27.18
C PHE A 58 4.92 -7.92 26.46
N GLU A 59 4.79 -7.99 25.13
CA GLU A 59 5.05 -9.21 24.36
C GLU A 59 6.23 -9.08 23.38
N LYS A 60 7.13 -8.11 23.57
CA LYS A 60 8.25 -7.82 22.64
C LYS A 60 9.13 -9.02 22.29
N TRP A 61 9.19 -10.03 23.16
CA TRP A 61 9.96 -11.26 22.95
C TRP A 61 9.14 -12.41 22.37
N ASN A 62 7.82 -12.29 22.36
CA ASN A 62 6.90 -13.31 21.89
C ASN A 62 6.57 -13.13 20.40
N PHE A 63 7.54 -13.50 19.56
CA PHE A 63 7.42 -13.34 18.11
C PHE A 63 6.16 -13.99 17.53
N LYS A 64 5.82 -15.22 17.97
CA LYS A 64 4.68 -15.97 17.45
C LYS A 64 3.37 -15.26 17.72
N LEU A 65 3.21 -14.73 18.93
CA LEU A 65 2.01 -13.98 19.31
C LEU A 65 1.89 -12.69 18.50
N LEU A 66 2.94 -11.85 18.45
CA LEU A 66 2.88 -10.58 17.72
C LEU A 66 2.67 -10.79 16.21
N LEU A 67 3.27 -11.83 15.63
CA LEU A 67 3.03 -12.23 14.24
C LEU A 67 1.57 -12.64 14.03
N GLY A 68 1.07 -13.55 14.88
CA GLY A 68 -0.30 -14.06 14.80
C GLY A 68 -1.33 -12.93 14.93
N LEU A 69 -1.14 -12.01 15.88
CA LEU A 69 -2.02 -10.86 16.08
C LEU A 69 -1.98 -9.89 14.90
N GLY A 70 -0.80 -9.58 14.35
CA GLY A 70 -0.72 -8.68 13.20
C GLY A 70 -1.37 -9.26 11.94
N ILE A 71 -1.32 -10.58 11.75
CA ILE A 71 -2.08 -11.27 10.69
C ILE A 71 -3.58 -11.22 11.02
N LEU A 72 -3.98 -11.61 12.23
CA LEU A 72 -5.38 -11.66 12.63
C LEU A 72 -6.07 -10.30 12.48
N PHE A 73 -5.43 -9.20 12.92
CA PHE A 73 -6.00 -7.86 12.81
C PHE A 73 -6.23 -7.43 11.37
N ARG A 74 -5.37 -7.84 10.42
CA ARG A 74 -5.59 -7.61 8.98
C ARG A 74 -6.74 -8.46 8.45
N LEU A 75 -6.86 -9.70 8.91
CA LEU A 75 -7.94 -10.60 8.49
C LEU A 75 -9.33 -10.14 8.95
N ILE A 76 -9.45 -9.31 9.99
CA ILE A 76 -10.73 -8.68 10.38
C ILE A 76 -11.32 -7.88 9.21
N PHE A 77 -10.47 -7.22 8.42
CA PHE A 77 -10.89 -6.44 7.27
C PHE A 77 -11.18 -7.29 6.04
N LEU A 78 -10.92 -8.60 6.02
CA LEU A 78 -10.89 -9.41 4.80
C LEU A 78 -12.14 -9.23 3.91
N LEU A 79 -13.33 -9.18 4.52
CA LEU A 79 -14.62 -9.02 3.83
C LEU A 79 -15.20 -7.60 3.93
N ALA A 80 -14.55 -6.68 4.64
CA ALA A 80 -15.02 -5.31 4.79
C ALA A 80 -14.94 -4.56 3.45
N VAL A 81 -15.85 -3.64 3.18
CA VAL A 81 -15.67 -2.69 2.08
C VAL A 81 -14.85 -1.52 2.62
N PRO A 82 -13.76 -1.09 1.96
CA PRO A 82 -13.00 0.08 2.38
C PRO A 82 -13.91 1.30 2.57
N ASN A 83 -13.67 2.04 3.65
CA ASN A 83 -14.51 3.17 4.07
C ASN A 83 -13.77 4.51 3.99
N LEU A 84 -12.43 4.52 4.10
CA LEU A 84 -11.65 5.75 4.10
C LEU A 84 -11.17 6.16 2.70
N SER A 85 -11.17 5.21 1.77
CA SER A 85 -10.75 5.42 0.39
C SER A 85 -11.72 4.76 -0.58
N GLN A 86 -11.90 5.38 -1.74
CA GLN A 86 -12.70 4.87 -2.86
C GLN A 86 -11.84 4.44 -4.05
N ASP A 87 -10.52 4.62 -3.97
CA ASP A 87 -9.58 4.34 -5.07
C ASP A 87 -9.65 2.88 -5.53
N PHE A 88 -10.03 1.96 -4.64
CA PHE A 88 -10.16 0.55 -4.95
C PHE A 88 -11.19 0.24 -6.03
N TYR A 89 -12.22 1.07 -6.22
CA TYR A 89 -13.14 0.92 -7.34
C TYR A 89 -12.41 1.15 -8.67
N ARG A 90 -11.49 2.12 -8.70
CA ARG A 90 -10.63 2.36 -9.86
C ARG A 90 -9.60 1.24 -10.05
N PHE A 91 -9.04 0.68 -8.97
CA PHE A 91 -8.13 -0.46 -9.08
C PHE A 91 -8.82 -1.65 -9.74
N ILE A 92 -10.05 -1.96 -9.34
CA ILE A 92 -10.82 -3.08 -9.89
C ILE A 92 -11.20 -2.79 -11.35
N TRP A 93 -11.65 -1.57 -11.65
CA TRP A 93 -11.92 -1.15 -13.03
C TRP A 93 -10.71 -1.33 -13.94
N ASP A 94 -9.57 -0.76 -13.56
CA ASP A 94 -8.35 -0.86 -14.36
C ASP A 94 -7.89 -2.32 -14.45
N GLY A 95 -8.04 -3.10 -13.38
CA GLY A 95 -7.75 -4.53 -13.39
C GLY A 95 -8.59 -5.31 -14.41
N HIS A 96 -9.88 -4.96 -14.60
CA HIS A 96 -10.69 -5.52 -15.67
C HIS A 96 -10.14 -5.19 -17.06
N LEU A 97 -9.74 -3.94 -17.29
CA LEU A 97 -9.13 -3.55 -18.56
C LEU A 97 -7.84 -4.35 -18.83
N VAL A 98 -6.97 -4.46 -17.83
CA VAL A 98 -5.70 -5.19 -17.95
C VAL A 98 -5.92 -6.66 -18.33
N ILE A 99 -6.87 -7.36 -17.70
CA ILE A 99 -7.14 -8.78 -18.04
C ILE A 99 -7.83 -8.96 -19.40
N MET A 100 -8.50 -7.92 -19.90
CA MET A 100 -9.12 -7.89 -21.22
C MET A 100 -8.11 -7.53 -22.33
N GLY A 101 -6.88 -7.17 -21.97
CA GLY A 101 -5.87 -6.70 -22.91
C GLY A 101 -6.03 -5.23 -23.32
N GLU A 102 -6.87 -4.49 -22.59
CA GLU A 102 -7.14 -3.07 -22.82
C GLU A 102 -6.18 -2.19 -22.02
N ASN A 103 -5.91 -0.98 -22.51
CA ASN A 103 -4.94 -0.07 -21.91
C ASN A 103 -5.62 0.99 -21.01
N PRO A 104 -5.44 0.94 -19.67
CA PRO A 104 -6.05 1.91 -18.73
C PRO A 104 -5.56 3.36 -18.88
N TYR A 105 -4.49 3.57 -19.65
CA TYR A 105 -3.93 4.90 -19.90
C TYR A 105 -4.49 5.57 -21.16
N VAL A 106 -5.20 4.82 -22.01
CA VAL A 106 -5.73 5.32 -23.28
C VAL A 106 -7.18 5.76 -23.15
N TYR A 107 -7.98 5.06 -22.34
CA TYR A 107 -9.42 5.26 -22.25
C TYR A 107 -9.86 5.82 -20.89
N LEU A 108 -10.86 6.70 -20.91
CA LEU A 108 -11.53 7.14 -19.67
C LEU A 108 -12.60 6.12 -19.26
N PRO A 109 -12.75 5.81 -17.96
CA PRO A 109 -13.83 4.94 -17.50
C PRO A 109 -15.22 5.36 -17.99
N LYS A 110 -15.51 6.67 -17.97
CA LYS A 110 -16.80 7.22 -18.43
C LYS A 110 -17.04 7.00 -19.92
N GLU A 111 -16.03 7.18 -20.77
CA GLU A 111 -16.13 6.99 -22.22
C GLU A 111 -16.43 5.53 -22.58
N ILE A 112 -15.80 4.59 -21.88
CA ILE A 112 -16.03 3.15 -22.08
C ILE A 112 -17.48 2.79 -21.77
N LEU A 113 -18.03 3.30 -20.67
CA LEU A 113 -19.42 3.04 -20.28
C LEU A 113 -20.41 3.63 -21.28
N GLU A 114 -20.15 4.84 -21.80
CA GLU A 114 -21.02 5.51 -22.76
C GLU A 114 -21.04 4.82 -24.13
N LYS A 115 -19.88 4.34 -24.60
CA LYS A 115 -19.78 3.58 -25.87
C LYS A 115 -20.40 2.19 -25.76
N GLY A 116 -20.30 1.54 -24.60
CA GLY A 116 -20.85 0.20 -24.37
C GLY A 116 -20.13 -0.94 -25.11
N GLU A 117 -18.96 -0.68 -25.69
CA GLU A 117 -18.18 -1.66 -26.46
C GLU A 117 -17.44 -2.66 -25.56
N ILE A 118 -17.00 -2.23 -24.37
CA ILE A 118 -16.29 -3.07 -23.39
C ILE A 118 -17.23 -3.40 -22.23
N ILE A 119 -17.48 -4.70 -22.02
CA ILE A 119 -18.40 -5.18 -20.98
C ILE A 119 -17.63 -5.50 -19.70
N ILE A 120 -17.66 -4.57 -18.74
CA ILE A 120 -17.06 -4.77 -17.42
C ILE A 120 -18.11 -5.23 -16.40
N PRO A 121 -17.84 -6.32 -15.65
CA PRO A 121 -18.69 -6.73 -14.54
C PRO A 121 -18.90 -5.61 -13.53
N GLN A 122 -20.17 -5.33 -13.20
CA GLN A 122 -20.55 -4.26 -12.25
C GLN A 122 -20.08 -2.84 -12.67
N ALA A 123 -19.84 -2.59 -13.96
CA ALA A 123 -19.33 -1.32 -14.49
C ALA A 123 -20.02 -0.07 -13.92
N ARG A 124 -21.37 -0.07 -13.89
CA ARG A 124 -22.16 1.06 -13.37
C ARG A 124 -21.86 1.36 -11.90
N LEU A 125 -21.78 0.33 -11.06
CA LEU A 125 -21.44 0.46 -9.64
C LEU A 125 -20.02 1.00 -9.48
N LEU A 126 -19.05 0.45 -10.21
CA LEU A 126 -17.65 0.89 -10.13
C LEU A 126 -17.50 2.36 -10.50
N ILE A 127 -18.15 2.81 -11.59
CA ILE A 127 -18.09 4.21 -12.03
C ILE A 127 -18.79 5.14 -11.05
N GLU A 128 -19.98 4.77 -10.57
CA GLU A 128 -20.71 5.59 -9.59
C GLU A 128 -19.89 5.78 -8.31
N LYS A 129 -19.21 4.72 -7.84
CA LYS A 129 -18.48 4.74 -6.58
C LYS A 129 -17.04 5.25 -6.66
N MET A 130 -16.40 5.25 -7.82
CA MET A 130 -15.07 5.89 -7.99
C MET A 130 -15.13 7.42 -8.11
N GLU A 131 -16.34 7.97 -8.21
CA GLU A 131 -16.65 9.40 -8.39
C GLU A 131 -16.13 10.03 -9.69
N SER A 132 -16.58 11.26 -9.96
CA SER A 132 -16.32 11.96 -11.23
C SER A 132 -14.84 12.23 -11.48
N LEU A 133 -14.08 12.57 -10.45
CA LEU A 133 -12.65 12.88 -10.58
C LEU A 133 -11.87 11.69 -11.14
N SER A 134 -12.11 10.49 -10.62
CA SER A 134 -11.46 9.28 -11.16
C SER A 134 -12.07 8.90 -12.51
N ALA A 135 -13.40 8.87 -12.63
CA ALA A 135 -14.08 8.38 -13.83
C ALA A 135 -13.82 9.24 -15.09
N SER A 136 -13.48 10.52 -14.93
CA SER A 136 -13.20 11.46 -16.03
C SER A 136 -11.70 11.67 -16.30
N ASN A 137 -10.81 10.88 -15.69
CA ASN A 137 -9.37 10.97 -15.94
C ASN A 137 -8.74 9.61 -16.26
N TYR A 138 -7.66 9.63 -17.05
CA TYR A 138 -6.85 8.44 -17.33
C TYR A 138 -6.21 7.93 -16.05
N SER A 139 -5.69 6.70 -16.09
CA SER A 139 -5.11 6.13 -14.89
C SER A 139 -3.81 6.83 -14.50
N ASN A 140 -3.68 7.15 -13.21
CA ASN A 140 -2.47 7.72 -12.61
C ASN A 140 -1.56 6.65 -11.99
N TYR A 141 -1.99 5.39 -11.95
CA TYR A 141 -1.26 4.33 -11.29
C TYR A 141 -0.10 3.84 -12.16
N PRO A 142 1.11 3.65 -11.61
CA PRO A 142 2.25 3.08 -12.31
C PRO A 142 1.97 1.65 -12.85
N PRO A 143 2.71 1.20 -13.87
CA PRO A 143 2.32 0.06 -14.71
C PRO A 143 2.45 -1.29 -14.02
N PHE A 144 3.38 -1.45 -13.07
CA PHE A 144 3.42 -2.69 -12.30
C PHE A 144 2.24 -2.76 -11.33
N ASN A 145 1.75 -1.63 -10.83
CA ASN A 145 0.52 -1.58 -10.06
C ASN A 145 -0.69 -2.01 -10.89
N GLN A 146 -0.74 -1.61 -12.17
CA GLN A 146 -1.79 -2.05 -13.11
C GLN A 146 -1.80 -3.57 -13.30
N ILE A 147 -0.63 -4.17 -13.49
CA ILE A 147 -0.49 -5.63 -13.57
C ILE A 147 -1.00 -6.30 -12.29
N LEU A 148 -0.68 -5.75 -11.12
CA LEU A 148 -1.17 -6.28 -9.84
C LEU A 148 -2.70 -6.16 -9.70
N PHE A 149 -3.30 -5.08 -10.20
CA PHE A 149 -4.76 -4.95 -10.26
C PHE A 149 -5.38 -6.04 -11.12
N GLY A 150 -4.85 -6.27 -12.32
CA GLY A 150 -5.30 -7.35 -13.21
C GLY A 150 -5.19 -8.73 -12.55
N ILE A 151 -4.07 -9.03 -11.90
CA ILE A 151 -3.88 -10.29 -11.15
C ILE A 151 -4.94 -10.42 -10.04
N CYS A 152 -5.20 -9.36 -9.28
CA CYS A 152 -6.18 -9.40 -8.19
C CYS A 152 -7.61 -9.58 -8.70
N VAL A 153 -7.99 -8.92 -9.80
CA VAL A 153 -9.30 -9.09 -10.43
C VAL A 153 -9.47 -10.51 -10.98
N TRP A 154 -8.43 -11.05 -11.62
CA TRP A 154 -8.43 -12.43 -12.12
C TRP A 154 -8.58 -13.45 -10.99
N LEU A 155 -7.75 -13.37 -9.95
CA LEU A 155 -7.85 -14.24 -8.76
C LEU A 155 -9.19 -14.08 -8.02
N GLY A 156 -9.72 -12.85 -8.03
CA GLY A 156 -11.01 -12.51 -7.45
C GLY A 156 -12.22 -12.99 -8.25
N GLY A 157 -12.01 -13.72 -9.35
CA GLY A 157 -13.09 -14.22 -10.20
C GLY A 157 -13.89 -13.10 -10.86
N GLN A 158 -13.26 -11.96 -11.14
CA GLN A 158 -13.85 -10.81 -11.84
C GLN A 158 -15.06 -10.19 -11.10
N LYS A 159 -15.09 -10.32 -9.76
CA LYS A 159 -16.13 -9.77 -8.89
C LYS A 159 -15.52 -8.76 -7.93
N LEU A 160 -16.31 -7.74 -7.55
CA LEU A 160 -15.92 -6.73 -6.56
C LEU A 160 -15.33 -7.36 -5.29
N VAL A 161 -16.12 -8.16 -4.56
CA VAL A 161 -15.68 -8.75 -3.28
C VAL A 161 -14.47 -9.66 -3.44
N GLY A 162 -14.42 -10.46 -4.51
CA GLY A 162 -13.28 -11.33 -4.77
C GLY A 162 -12.00 -10.54 -5.06
N GLY A 163 -12.10 -9.44 -5.81
CA GLY A 163 -10.99 -8.51 -6.05
C GLY A 163 -10.48 -7.88 -4.75
N LEU A 164 -11.38 -7.43 -3.86
CA LEU A 164 -11.01 -6.91 -2.54
C LEU A 164 -10.22 -7.94 -1.72
N ILE A 165 -10.72 -9.19 -1.67
CA ILE A 165 -10.03 -10.28 -0.95
C ILE A 165 -8.64 -10.52 -1.53
N ALA A 166 -8.53 -10.63 -2.86
CA ALA A 166 -7.25 -10.85 -3.53
C ALA A 166 -6.24 -9.73 -3.24
N MET A 167 -6.67 -8.46 -3.30
CA MET A 167 -5.84 -7.31 -2.97
C MET A 167 -5.37 -7.36 -1.50
N ARG A 168 -6.26 -7.69 -0.55
CA ARG A 168 -5.88 -7.82 0.88
C ARG A 168 -4.88 -8.92 1.13
N LEU A 169 -5.01 -10.05 0.45
CA LEU A 169 -4.07 -11.17 0.56
C LEU A 169 -2.70 -10.79 -0.04
N LEU A 170 -2.68 -10.08 -1.16
CA LEU A 170 -1.45 -9.53 -1.74
C LEU A 170 -0.76 -8.56 -0.77
N LEU A 171 -1.50 -7.61 -0.21
CA LEU A 171 -1.01 -6.62 0.76
C LEU A 171 -0.53 -7.28 2.06
N LEU A 172 -1.25 -8.29 2.55
CA LEU A 172 -0.84 -9.08 3.70
C LEU A 172 0.48 -9.82 3.43
N GLY A 173 0.62 -10.40 2.23
CA GLY A 173 1.87 -11.02 1.78
C GLY A 173 3.03 -10.02 1.76
N ALA A 174 2.80 -8.81 1.24
CA ALA A 174 3.77 -7.71 1.25
C ALA A 174 4.16 -7.32 2.68
N ASP A 175 3.21 -7.16 3.59
CA ASP A 175 3.47 -6.82 5.00
C ASP A 175 4.26 -7.90 5.74
N ILE A 176 4.00 -9.19 5.48
CA ILE A 176 4.80 -10.30 6.00
C ILE A 176 6.21 -10.26 5.40
N GLY A 177 6.34 -9.94 4.12
CA GLY A 177 7.62 -9.72 3.45
C GLY A 177 8.42 -8.56 4.08
N ILE A 178 7.75 -7.44 4.38
CA ILE A 178 8.34 -6.30 5.11
C ILE A 178 8.79 -6.73 6.49
N LEU A 179 7.97 -7.46 7.23
CA LEU A 179 8.35 -8.01 8.52
C LEU A 179 9.62 -8.88 8.41
N TYR A 180 9.69 -9.73 7.39
CA TYR A 180 10.86 -10.59 7.14
C TYR A 180 12.14 -9.80 6.82
N PHE A 181 12.11 -8.95 5.80
CA PHE A 181 13.29 -8.18 5.37
C PHE A 181 13.66 -7.09 6.38
N GLY A 182 12.67 -6.44 7.00
CA GLY A 182 12.88 -5.47 8.07
C GLY A 182 13.61 -6.06 9.27
N ARG A 183 13.27 -7.30 9.68
CA ARG A 183 14.03 -8.02 10.72
C ARG A 183 15.48 -8.26 10.33
N LYS A 184 15.73 -8.62 9.07
CA LYS A 184 17.10 -8.85 8.58
C LYS A 184 17.91 -7.55 8.56
N LEU A 185 17.31 -6.45 8.11
CA LEU A 185 17.92 -5.13 8.12
C LEU A 185 18.22 -4.67 9.55
N LEU A 186 17.29 -4.84 10.48
CA LEU A 186 17.53 -4.53 11.89
C LEU A 186 18.74 -5.30 12.44
N LYS A 187 18.85 -6.59 12.16
CA LYS A 187 20.03 -7.39 12.55
C LYS A 187 21.31 -6.88 11.91
N TYR A 188 21.27 -6.54 10.62
CA TYR A 188 22.42 -6.00 9.89
C TYR A 188 22.93 -4.69 10.53
N PHE A 189 22.03 -3.82 10.98
CA PHE A 189 22.37 -2.58 11.69
C PHE A 189 22.57 -2.74 13.20
N ASN A 190 22.73 -3.98 13.69
CA ASN A 190 22.89 -4.29 15.12
C ASN A 190 21.78 -3.69 16.00
N LYS A 191 20.55 -3.69 15.50
CA LYS A 191 19.33 -3.28 16.21
C LYS A 191 18.47 -4.49 16.52
N SER A 192 17.65 -4.36 17.57
CA SER A 192 16.80 -5.47 18.00
C SER A 192 15.71 -5.78 16.95
N PRO A 193 15.55 -7.04 16.51
CA PRO A 193 14.58 -7.39 15.47
C PRO A 193 13.11 -7.22 15.87
N HIS A 194 12.81 -7.05 17.16
CA HIS A 194 11.43 -6.80 17.61
C HIS A 194 10.94 -5.41 17.21
N LEU A 195 11.84 -4.46 16.91
CA LEU A 195 11.47 -3.09 16.55
C LEU A 195 10.58 -3.03 15.31
N ILE A 196 10.65 -4.03 14.43
CA ILE A 196 9.77 -4.15 13.27
C ILE A 196 8.29 -4.25 13.62
N PHE A 197 7.94 -4.69 14.84
CA PHE A 197 6.54 -4.81 15.25
C PHE A 197 5.88 -3.46 15.48
N TRP A 198 6.67 -2.39 15.67
CA TRP A 198 6.15 -1.02 15.62
C TRP A 198 5.60 -0.64 14.26
N TYR A 199 6.06 -1.28 13.18
CA TYR A 199 5.45 -1.19 11.86
C TYR A 199 4.32 -2.22 11.71
N PHE A 200 4.61 -3.49 12.01
CA PHE A 200 3.69 -4.58 11.69
C PHE A 200 2.36 -4.53 12.46
N LEU A 201 2.36 -4.01 13.69
CA LEU A 201 1.16 -3.79 14.53
C LEU A 201 0.70 -2.33 14.55
N ASN A 202 1.28 -1.46 13.71
CA ASN A 202 0.86 -0.08 13.63
C ASN A 202 -0.60 0.00 13.11
N PRO A 203 -1.54 0.60 13.87
CA PRO A 203 -2.92 0.74 13.41
C PRO A 203 -3.07 1.46 12.08
N LEU A 204 -2.26 2.49 11.81
CA LEU A 204 -2.29 3.20 10.53
C LEU A 204 -1.90 2.27 9.36
N ILE A 205 -0.89 1.43 9.55
CA ILE A 205 -0.46 0.47 8.53
C ILE A 205 -1.54 -0.58 8.29
N ILE A 206 -2.12 -1.13 9.36
CA ILE A 206 -3.19 -2.14 9.24
C ILE A 206 -4.42 -1.56 8.55
N ILE A 207 -4.87 -0.39 8.99
CA ILE A 207 -6.12 0.22 8.52
C ILE A 207 -5.94 0.79 7.11
N GLU A 208 -4.91 1.61 6.87
CA GLU A 208 -4.78 2.28 5.56
C GLU A 208 -4.24 1.34 4.50
N LEU A 209 -3.14 0.64 4.76
CA LEU A 209 -2.51 -0.19 3.73
C LEU A 209 -3.34 -1.44 3.44
N ASN A 210 -3.71 -2.20 4.47
CA ASN A 210 -4.46 -3.45 4.27
C ASN A 210 -5.98 -3.24 4.26
N GLY A 211 -6.52 -2.49 5.23
CA GLY A 211 -7.96 -2.26 5.37
C GLY A 211 -8.55 -1.50 4.19
N ASN A 212 -7.92 -0.38 3.80
CA ASN A 212 -8.34 0.51 2.71
C ASN A 212 -7.59 0.30 1.39
N LEU A 213 -6.82 -0.79 1.27
CA LEU A 213 -6.21 -1.27 0.04
C LEU A 213 -5.14 -0.34 -0.58
N HIS A 214 -4.42 0.42 0.25
CA HIS A 214 -3.32 1.26 -0.23
C HIS A 214 -2.06 0.43 -0.59
N PHE A 215 -1.72 0.41 -1.89
CA PHE A 215 -0.60 -0.36 -2.47
C PHE A 215 0.80 0.12 -2.06
N GLU A 216 0.91 1.17 -1.26
CA GLU A 216 2.11 1.60 -0.57
C GLU A 216 2.77 0.43 0.19
N GLY A 217 2.00 -0.52 0.73
CA GLY A 217 2.55 -1.72 1.36
C GLY A 217 3.37 -2.58 0.40
N VAL A 218 2.90 -2.76 -0.84
CA VAL A 218 3.63 -3.50 -1.88
C VAL A 218 4.89 -2.73 -2.31
N MET A 219 4.78 -1.41 -2.47
CA MET A 219 5.92 -0.54 -2.76
C MET A 219 7.01 -0.65 -1.68
N LEU A 220 6.63 -0.56 -0.40
CA LEU A 220 7.53 -0.68 0.76
C LEU A 220 8.20 -2.06 0.82
N PHE A 221 7.48 -3.13 0.48
CA PHE A 221 8.03 -4.47 0.39
C PHE A 221 9.19 -4.55 -0.61
N PHE A 222 8.96 -4.11 -1.84
CA PHE A 222 10.01 -4.12 -2.87
C PHE A 222 11.18 -3.19 -2.51
N LEU A 223 10.89 -2.02 -1.91
CA LEU A 223 11.90 -1.08 -1.44
C LEU A 223 12.82 -1.71 -0.38
N LEU A 224 12.23 -2.29 0.67
CA LEU A 224 12.99 -2.92 1.75
C LEU A 224 13.75 -4.16 1.28
N CYS A 225 13.17 -4.94 0.36
CA CYS A 225 13.87 -6.07 -0.24
C CYS A 225 15.08 -5.59 -1.07
N SER A 226 14.93 -4.52 -1.85
CA SER A 226 16.03 -3.88 -2.58
C SER A 226 17.14 -3.42 -1.64
N ILE A 227 16.80 -2.69 -0.57
CA ILE A 227 17.76 -2.22 0.43
C ILE A 227 18.48 -3.39 1.10
N TYR A 228 17.75 -4.45 1.49
CA TYR A 228 18.36 -5.64 2.05
C TYR A 228 19.35 -6.30 1.08
N LEU A 229 19.00 -6.44 -0.22
CA LEU A 229 19.91 -7.02 -1.21
C LEU A 229 21.17 -6.18 -1.42
N LEU A 230 21.11 -4.86 -1.26
CA LEU A 230 22.29 -4.00 -1.24
C LEU A 230 23.23 -4.35 -0.07
N THR A 231 22.69 -4.62 1.12
CA THR A 231 23.51 -4.97 2.31
C THR A 231 24.31 -6.27 2.16
N ILE A 232 23.86 -7.17 1.28
CA ILE A 232 24.55 -8.43 0.96
C ILE A 232 25.21 -8.42 -0.43
N ASN A 233 25.48 -7.23 -0.98
CA ASN A 233 26.18 -6.99 -2.24
C ASN A 233 25.50 -7.59 -3.49
N LYS A 234 24.20 -7.90 -3.45
CA LYS A 234 23.39 -8.36 -4.59
C LYS A 234 22.74 -7.18 -5.32
N TRP A 235 23.53 -6.17 -5.65
CA TRP A 235 23.06 -4.86 -6.08
C TRP A 235 22.33 -4.84 -7.43
N LYS A 236 22.60 -5.77 -8.35
CA LYS A 236 21.87 -5.86 -9.63
C LYS A 236 20.42 -6.32 -9.44
N ILE A 237 20.19 -7.30 -8.57
CA ILE A 237 18.84 -7.76 -8.22
C ILE A 237 18.15 -6.67 -7.40
N ALA A 238 18.88 -5.99 -6.52
CA ALA A 238 18.35 -4.83 -5.81
C ALA A 238 17.85 -3.72 -6.76
N ALA A 239 18.58 -3.44 -7.84
CA ALA A 239 18.16 -2.48 -8.87
C ALA A 239 16.84 -2.89 -9.52
N PHE A 240 16.69 -4.16 -9.88
CA PHE A 240 15.44 -4.68 -10.43
C PHE A 240 14.27 -4.54 -9.45
N LEU A 241 14.45 -4.86 -8.16
CA LEU A 241 13.40 -4.68 -7.15
C LEU A 241 13.10 -3.20 -6.88
N MET A 242 14.09 -2.31 -6.99
CA MET A 242 13.86 -0.87 -6.93
C MET A 242 12.99 -0.41 -8.11
N ALA A 243 13.22 -0.94 -9.31
CA ALA A 243 12.38 -0.68 -10.47
C ALA A 243 10.93 -1.11 -10.24
N LEU A 244 10.71 -2.29 -9.65
CA LEU A 244 9.37 -2.75 -9.27
C LEU A 244 8.73 -1.84 -8.22
N SER A 245 9.48 -1.43 -7.18
CA SER A 245 9.01 -0.50 -6.16
C SER A 245 8.52 0.82 -6.78
N ILE A 246 9.31 1.42 -7.67
CA ILE A 246 8.97 2.65 -8.41
C ILE A 246 7.76 2.42 -9.34
N SER A 247 7.69 1.24 -9.96
CA SER A 247 6.58 0.85 -10.84
C SER A 247 5.30 0.47 -10.09
N VAL A 248 5.32 0.42 -8.75
CA VAL A 248 4.10 0.38 -7.91
C VAL A 248 3.69 1.80 -7.53
N LYS A 249 4.63 2.61 -7.02
CA LYS A 249 4.44 4.04 -6.72
C LYS A 249 5.70 4.81 -7.04
N LEU A 250 5.57 6.02 -7.61
CA LEU A 250 6.71 6.80 -8.11
C LEU A 250 7.63 7.35 -7.00
N ILE A 251 7.17 7.40 -5.74
CA ILE A 251 7.90 8.01 -4.61
C ILE A 251 9.37 7.53 -4.49
N PRO A 252 9.70 6.23 -4.58
CA PRO A 252 11.08 5.76 -4.43
C PRO A 252 12.06 6.26 -5.50
N LEU A 253 11.56 6.86 -6.59
CA LEU A 253 12.39 7.52 -7.60
C LEU A 253 13.31 8.58 -6.98
N MET A 254 12.87 9.24 -5.90
CA MET A 254 13.66 10.25 -5.18
C MET A 254 14.96 9.68 -4.56
N PHE A 255 15.07 8.36 -4.40
CA PHE A 255 16.26 7.72 -3.84
C PHE A 255 17.36 7.45 -4.87
N LEU A 256 17.10 7.55 -6.18
CA LEU A 256 18.10 7.23 -7.22
C LEU A 256 19.42 8.00 -7.11
N PRO A 257 19.43 9.31 -6.81
CA PRO A 257 20.67 10.05 -6.63
C PRO A 257 21.51 9.53 -5.45
N LEU A 258 20.87 9.00 -4.40
CA LEU A 258 21.56 8.52 -3.20
C LEU A 258 22.40 7.27 -3.49
N PHE A 259 22.04 6.48 -4.51
CA PHE A 259 22.79 5.25 -4.84
C PHE A 259 24.17 5.51 -5.42
N PHE A 260 24.44 6.70 -5.98
CA PHE A 260 25.79 7.09 -6.36
C PHE A 260 26.72 7.21 -5.14
N LYS A 261 26.20 7.73 -4.03
CA LYS A 261 26.94 7.84 -2.77
C LYS A 261 27.20 6.47 -2.15
N THR A 262 26.22 5.56 -2.19
CA THR A 262 26.34 4.25 -1.53
C THR A 262 27.14 3.23 -2.35
N LEU A 263 27.05 3.25 -3.68
CA LEU A 263 27.69 2.26 -4.56
C LEU A 263 28.97 2.77 -5.25
N GLY A 264 29.23 4.08 -5.20
CA GLY A 264 30.24 4.76 -6.02
C GLY A 264 29.75 5.02 -7.45
N PHE A 265 30.39 5.96 -8.15
CA PHE A 265 29.88 6.49 -9.42
C PHE A 265 29.62 5.43 -10.50
N LYS A 266 30.61 4.56 -10.77
CA LYS A 266 30.49 3.52 -11.82
C LYS A 266 29.36 2.53 -11.55
N LYS A 267 29.27 1.99 -10.33
CA LYS A 267 28.20 1.04 -9.96
C LYS A 267 26.85 1.74 -9.83
N GLY A 268 26.83 2.96 -9.31
CA GLY A 268 25.62 3.79 -9.22
C GLY A 268 25.01 4.07 -10.59
N LEU A 269 25.85 4.35 -11.60
CA LEU A 269 25.40 4.53 -12.98
C LEU A 269 24.74 3.24 -13.51
N VAL A 270 25.41 2.09 -13.39
CA VAL A 270 24.84 0.80 -13.84
C VAL A 270 23.57 0.44 -13.07
N PHE A 271 23.55 0.67 -11.75
CA PHE A 271 22.37 0.46 -10.91
C PHE A 271 21.18 1.27 -11.42
N ASN A 272 21.37 2.58 -11.61
CA ASN A 272 20.32 3.47 -12.09
C ASN A 272 19.88 3.13 -13.52
N THR A 273 20.80 2.71 -14.40
CA THR A 273 20.43 2.19 -15.74
C THR A 273 19.55 0.95 -15.64
N ILE A 274 19.87 -0.02 -14.78
CA ILE A 274 19.03 -1.21 -14.57
C ILE A 274 17.66 -0.79 -14.02
N VAL A 275 17.61 0.16 -13.09
CA VAL A 275 16.33 0.66 -12.56
C VAL A 275 15.48 1.26 -13.67
N ILE A 276 16.02 2.19 -14.46
CA ILE A 276 15.30 2.85 -15.56
C ILE A 276 14.85 1.82 -16.59
N ALA A 277 15.74 0.92 -17.01
CA ALA A 277 15.38 -0.15 -17.95
C ALA A 277 14.28 -1.07 -17.40
N GLY A 278 14.32 -1.39 -16.10
CA GLY A 278 13.29 -2.17 -15.43
C GLY A 278 11.93 -1.45 -15.37
N ILE A 279 11.92 -0.12 -15.17
CA ILE A 279 10.70 0.69 -15.24
C ILE A 279 10.16 0.71 -16.67
N LEU A 280 11.00 0.95 -17.68
CA LEU A 280 10.56 0.93 -19.07
C LEU A 280 10.00 -0.45 -19.48
N LEU A 281 10.59 -1.53 -18.97
CA LEU A 281 10.11 -2.89 -19.18
C LEU A 281 8.67 -3.09 -18.66
N THR A 282 8.31 -2.51 -17.50
CA THR A 282 6.95 -2.63 -16.96
C THR A 282 5.93 -1.84 -17.79
N PHE A 283 6.35 -0.81 -18.54
CA PHE A 283 5.49 -0.07 -19.46
C PHE A 283 5.26 -0.75 -20.82
N ILE A 284 6.08 -1.74 -21.21
CA ILE A 284 5.95 -2.40 -22.53
C ILE A 284 4.52 -2.92 -22.82
N PRO A 285 3.82 -3.60 -21.88
CA PRO A 285 2.45 -4.08 -22.13
C PRO A 285 1.43 -2.97 -22.36
N PHE A 286 1.77 -1.73 -21.99
CA PHE A 286 0.89 -0.56 -22.04
C PHE A 286 1.37 0.51 -23.02
N TYR A 287 2.32 0.17 -23.90
CA TYR A 287 2.82 1.10 -24.89
C TYR A 287 1.71 1.51 -25.87
N ASP A 288 1.50 2.81 -25.98
CA ASP A 288 0.59 3.42 -26.95
C ASP A 288 1.13 4.81 -27.34
N PRO A 289 1.01 5.26 -28.60
CA PRO A 289 1.46 6.59 -29.01
C PRO A 289 0.87 7.75 -28.18
N VAL A 290 -0.36 7.63 -27.66
CA VAL A 290 -1.00 8.67 -26.83
C VAL A 290 -0.71 8.53 -25.33
N PHE A 291 -0.10 7.42 -24.90
CA PHE A 291 0.19 7.14 -23.49
C PHE A 291 0.91 8.30 -22.79
N ALA A 292 2.00 8.79 -23.37
CA ALA A 292 2.87 9.78 -22.71
C ALA A 292 2.14 11.09 -22.42
N SER A 293 1.32 11.57 -23.36
CA SER A 293 0.55 12.81 -23.19
C SER A 293 -0.57 12.63 -22.16
N HIS A 294 -1.29 11.51 -22.19
CA HIS A 294 -2.35 11.19 -21.24
C HIS A 294 -1.83 11.00 -19.81
N TYR A 295 -0.73 10.26 -19.67
CA TYR A 295 -0.11 10.00 -18.38
C TYR A 295 0.47 11.28 -17.77
N TYR A 296 1.13 12.13 -18.58
CA TYR A 296 1.60 13.45 -18.13
C TYR A 296 0.44 14.35 -17.67
N LYS A 297 -0.64 14.43 -18.46
CA LYS A 297 -1.84 15.22 -18.10
C LYS A 297 -2.41 14.79 -16.75
N THR A 298 -2.52 13.49 -16.54
CA THR A 298 -3.06 12.94 -15.30
C THR A 298 -2.11 13.15 -14.13
N LEU A 299 -0.81 12.85 -14.28
CA LEU A 299 0.16 13.11 -13.22
C LEU A 299 0.17 14.59 -12.81
N SER A 300 0.17 15.51 -13.78
CA SER A 300 0.12 16.94 -13.52
C SER A 300 -1.12 17.34 -12.71
N LEU A 301 -2.30 16.83 -13.07
CA LEU A 301 -3.54 17.07 -12.32
C LEU A 301 -3.42 16.63 -10.85
N TRP A 302 -2.91 15.42 -10.61
CA TRP A 302 -2.80 14.85 -9.26
C TRP A 302 -1.70 15.50 -8.41
N PHE A 303 -0.64 16.03 -9.01
CA PHE A 303 0.40 16.77 -8.28
C PHE A 303 0.06 18.24 -8.04
N SER A 304 -0.81 18.85 -8.86
CA SER A 304 -1.16 20.28 -8.76
C SER A 304 -2.40 20.56 -7.93
N ASN A 305 -3.41 19.67 -7.97
CA ASN A 305 -4.74 19.97 -7.43
C ASN A 305 -5.14 19.12 -6.22
N PHE A 306 -4.35 18.11 -5.85
CA PHE A 306 -4.71 17.20 -4.75
C PHE A 306 -4.17 17.72 -3.41
N GLU A 307 -4.97 18.54 -2.74
CA GLU A 307 -4.69 19.04 -1.39
C GLU A 307 -5.80 18.57 -0.44
N PHE A 308 -5.47 17.68 0.50
CA PHE A 308 -6.41 17.20 1.52
C PHE A 308 -5.84 17.38 2.92
N ASN A 309 -6.60 18.04 3.82
CA ASN A 309 -6.19 18.30 5.21
C ASN A 309 -4.76 18.85 5.32
N ALA A 310 -4.42 19.74 4.39
CA ALA A 310 -3.07 20.22 4.17
C ALA A 310 -2.69 21.27 5.22
N SER A 311 -2.89 20.99 6.51
CA SER A 311 -2.77 21.90 7.65
C SER A 311 -1.45 22.68 7.64
N VAL A 312 -0.36 22.04 8.06
CA VAL A 312 0.99 22.63 8.07
C VAL A 312 1.45 22.95 6.65
N TYR A 313 1.05 22.14 5.67
CA TYR A 313 1.39 22.37 4.26
C TYR A 313 0.85 23.70 3.75
N ASN A 314 -0.39 24.07 4.07
CA ASN A 314 -1.02 25.33 3.65
C ASN A 314 -0.39 26.51 4.37
N VAL A 315 0.00 26.34 5.63
CA VAL A 315 0.78 27.35 6.35
C VAL A 315 2.13 27.56 5.65
N VAL A 316 2.86 26.49 5.35
CA VAL A 316 4.16 26.55 4.65
C VAL A 316 4.00 27.10 3.22
N LYS A 317 2.97 26.68 2.48
CA LYS A 317 2.64 27.16 1.13
C LYS A 317 2.29 28.65 1.15
N SER A 318 1.49 29.09 2.13
CA SER A 318 1.14 30.49 2.30
C SER A 318 2.35 31.35 2.66
N LEU A 319 3.23 30.86 3.54
CA LEU A 319 4.49 31.54 3.88
C LEU A 319 5.45 31.57 2.69
N GLY A 320 5.57 30.47 1.93
CA GLY A 320 6.37 30.40 0.72
C GLY A 320 5.90 31.37 -0.36
N ALA A 321 4.58 31.49 -0.55
CA ALA A 321 3.97 32.45 -1.47
C ALA A 321 4.21 33.91 -1.05
N GLN A 322 4.27 34.20 0.26
CA GLN A 322 4.61 35.54 0.76
C GLN A 322 6.10 35.87 0.66
N LEU A 323 6.96 34.85 0.63
CA LEU A 323 8.42 35.00 0.56
C LEU A 323 8.95 35.01 -0.89
N ASP A 324 8.07 35.00 -1.89
CA ASP A 324 8.41 34.96 -3.32
C ASP A 324 9.37 33.82 -3.70
N LEU A 325 9.32 32.73 -2.92
CA LEU A 325 10.01 31.48 -3.22
C LEU A 325 9.20 30.77 -4.32
N LYS A 326 9.48 31.14 -5.58
CA LYS A 326 8.92 30.46 -6.76
C LYS A 326 9.31 29.00 -6.84
#